data_AF-A0A3C0CVN4-F1
#
_entry.id   AF-A0A3C0CVN4-F1
#
_cell.length_a   1.000
_cell.length_b   1.000
_cell.length_c   1.000
_cell.angle_alpha   90.00
_cell.angle_beta   90.00
_cell.angle_gamma   90.00
#
_symmetry.space_group_name_H-M   'P 1'
#
loop_
_entity.id
_entity.type
_entity.pdbx_description
1 polymer ?
#
loop_
_entity_poly.entity_id
_entity_poly.type
_entity_poly.pdbx_seq_one_letter_code
_entity_poly.pdbx_strand_id
1 'polypeptide(L)'
;SVGNESLVDYNRGGLALMEIVTEADIRSAEEAREYLVNLRAILTYIGVTNGKMEEGTLRCEPNISVRPKGTEKFGTKTELKNHNSFRAVYRGVEYEVKRQVETLQSGGRIIQETRRWDDDRGITIAMRTKEMEQEYRYFPDPDLVPMNLGAGLIEEQRSLLPELPQARKERFMKEFDLSAADAEMLTSTRAMADYY
;
A
#
# COMPACT_ATOMS: atom_id res chain seq x y z
N SER A 1 -13.84 -19.59 30.26
CA SER A 1 -12.96 -20.29 29.32
C SER A 1 -13.10 -19.59 27.98
N VAL A 2 -12.00 -19.12 27.40
CA VAL A 2 -12.01 -18.59 26.03
C VAL A 2 -11.83 -19.81 25.12
N GLY A 3 -12.80 -20.02 24.22
CA GLY A 3 -13.03 -21.26 23.52
C GLY A 3 -11.90 -21.65 22.57
N ASN A 4 -11.65 -22.95 22.47
CA ASN A 4 -10.68 -23.57 21.57
C ASN A 4 -11.24 -23.70 20.13
N GLU A 5 -12.12 -22.77 19.74
CA GLU A 5 -12.92 -22.80 18.52
C GLU A 5 -12.78 -21.46 17.81
N SER A 6 -12.83 -21.48 16.48
CA SER A 6 -12.80 -20.29 15.63
C SER A 6 -14.10 -20.17 14.88
N LEU A 7 -14.75 -19.00 14.94
CA LEU A 7 -15.95 -18.70 14.18
C LEU A 7 -15.55 -18.05 12.85
N VAL A 8 -16.11 -18.55 11.75
CA VAL A 8 -15.79 -18.08 10.39
C VAL A 8 -17.02 -17.40 9.80
N ASP A 9 -16.85 -16.17 9.33
CA ASP A 9 -17.86 -15.40 8.60
C ASP A 9 -17.41 -15.20 7.13
N TYR A 10 -18.26 -15.63 6.20
CA TYR A 10 -18.02 -15.56 4.76
C TYR A 10 -18.57 -14.31 4.08
N ASN A 11 -19.14 -13.35 4.82
CA ASN A 11 -19.72 -12.11 4.25
C ASN A 11 -18.73 -11.29 3.39
N ARG A 12 -17.41 -11.50 3.55
CA ARG A 12 -16.37 -10.86 2.73
C ARG A 12 -15.76 -11.79 1.67
N GLY A 13 -16.16 -13.05 1.61
CA GLY A 13 -15.69 -14.01 0.62
C GLY A 13 -16.16 -13.63 -0.78
N GLY A 14 -15.24 -13.54 -1.74
CA GLY A 14 -15.55 -13.23 -3.13
C GLY A 14 -15.72 -11.75 -3.48
N LEU A 15 -15.48 -10.82 -2.53
CA LEU A 15 -15.42 -9.40 -2.86
C LEU A 15 -14.26 -9.12 -3.82
N ALA A 16 -14.52 -8.31 -4.85
CA ALA A 16 -13.50 -7.90 -5.81
C ALA A 16 -12.38 -7.11 -5.12
N LEU A 17 -11.13 -7.45 -5.45
CA LEU A 17 -9.93 -6.78 -4.95
C LEU A 17 -9.02 -6.42 -6.12
N MET A 18 -8.30 -5.32 -5.95
CA MET A 18 -7.19 -4.94 -6.83
C MET A 18 -5.90 -5.04 -6.02
N GLU A 19 -4.98 -5.89 -6.47
CA GLU A 19 -3.65 -5.99 -5.89
C GLU A 19 -2.69 -5.09 -6.66
N ILE A 20 -2.12 -4.10 -5.97
CA ILE A 20 -1.15 -3.16 -6.54
C ILE A 20 0.20 -3.45 -5.88
N VAL A 21 1.13 -4.01 -6.66
CA VAL A 21 2.48 -4.33 -6.21
C VAL A 21 3.44 -3.27 -6.75
N THR A 22 4.19 -2.63 -5.85
CA THR A 22 5.23 -1.69 -6.22
C THR A 22 6.55 -2.40 -6.48
N GLU A 23 7.35 -1.85 -7.40
CA GLU A 23 8.78 -2.12 -7.42
C GLU A 23 9.44 -1.63 -6.13
N ALA A 24 10.64 -2.14 -5.84
CA ALA A 24 11.40 -1.78 -4.65
C ALA A 24 12.09 -0.41 -4.83
N ASP A 25 11.32 0.66 -5.04
CA ASP A 25 11.79 2.02 -5.33
C ASP A 25 11.64 3.01 -4.17
N ILE A 26 10.76 2.71 -3.22
CA ILE A 26 10.58 3.51 -2.00
C ILE A 26 11.82 3.35 -1.10
N ARG A 27 12.34 4.46 -0.55
CA ARG A 27 13.60 4.53 0.20
C ARG A 27 13.46 4.99 1.65
N SER A 28 12.31 5.53 2.04
CA SER A 28 12.06 6.01 3.40
C SER A 28 10.62 5.75 3.86
N ALA A 29 10.38 5.90 5.16
CA ALA A 29 9.05 5.82 5.73
C ALA A 29 8.17 6.98 5.22
N GLU A 30 8.76 8.16 5.04
CA GLU A 30 8.13 9.35 4.45
C GLU A 30 7.65 9.07 3.04
N GLU A 31 8.52 8.55 2.18
CA GLU A 31 8.17 8.18 0.79
C GLU A 31 7.08 7.10 0.77
N ALA A 32 7.13 6.12 1.67
CA ALA A 32 6.08 5.09 1.78
C ALA A 32 4.72 5.70 2.13
N ARG A 33 4.69 6.65 3.06
CA ARG A 33 3.48 7.39 3.44
C ARG A 33 2.97 8.24 2.28
N GLU A 34 3.85 8.99 1.63
CA GLU A 34 3.51 9.84 0.48
C GLU A 34 2.97 9.02 -0.70
N TYR A 35 3.59 7.89 -1.00
CA TYR A 35 3.09 6.93 -1.99
C TYR A 35 1.66 6.51 -1.68
N LEU A 36 1.37 6.09 -0.44
CA LEU A 36 0.04 5.65 -0.03
C LEU A 36 -0.99 6.79 -0.07
N VAL A 37 -0.61 8.01 0.31
CA VAL A 37 -1.47 9.19 0.22
C VAL A 37 -1.82 9.49 -1.23
N ASN A 38 -0.83 9.50 -2.13
CA ASN A 38 -1.04 9.77 -3.55
C ASN A 38 -1.85 8.67 -4.23
N LEU A 39 -1.55 7.40 -3.95
CA LEU A 39 -2.32 6.27 -4.45
C LEU A 39 -3.78 6.36 -4.01
N ARG A 40 -4.03 6.62 -2.72
CA ARG A 40 -5.39 6.81 -2.20
C ARG A 40 -6.09 7.98 -2.89
N ALA A 41 -5.41 9.11 -3.09
CA ALA A 41 -5.99 10.27 -3.76
C ALA A 41 -6.43 9.91 -5.20
N ILE A 42 -5.58 9.21 -5.96
CA ILE A 42 -5.92 8.75 -7.32
C ILE A 42 -7.12 7.82 -7.30
N LEU A 43 -7.08 6.75 -6.48
CA LEU A 43 -8.14 5.74 -6.43
C LEU A 43 -9.50 6.30 -5.98
N THR A 44 -9.48 7.26 -5.05
CA THR A 44 -10.71 7.94 -4.60
C THR A 44 -11.22 8.95 -5.63
N TYR A 45 -10.34 9.62 -6.38
CA TYR A 45 -10.74 10.51 -7.47
C TYR A 45 -11.44 9.79 -8.61
N ILE A 46 -10.93 8.62 -9.01
CA ILE A 46 -11.54 7.80 -10.06
C ILE A 46 -12.77 7.01 -9.54
N GLY A 47 -13.04 7.04 -8.23
CA GLY A 47 -14.26 6.49 -7.64
C GLY A 47 -14.29 4.97 -7.46
N VAL A 48 -13.14 4.29 -7.49
CA VAL A 48 -13.08 2.81 -7.39
C VAL A 48 -13.00 2.30 -5.94
N THR A 49 -12.72 3.17 -4.98
CA THR A 49 -12.71 2.85 -3.54
C THR A 49 -12.93 4.11 -2.70
N ASN A 50 -13.40 3.97 -1.46
CA ASN A 50 -13.43 5.06 -0.49
C ASN A 50 -12.06 5.24 0.23
N GLY A 51 -11.12 4.31 0.02
CA GLY A 51 -9.72 4.44 0.48
C GLY A 51 -9.54 4.47 2.00
N LYS A 52 -10.47 3.91 2.76
CA LYS A 52 -10.45 3.88 4.23
C LYS A 52 -9.79 2.61 4.75
N MET A 53 -8.66 2.76 5.43
CA MET A 53 -7.92 1.61 5.95
C MET A 53 -8.62 0.97 7.15
N GLU A 54 -9.30 1.77 7.97
CA GLU A 54 -10.08 1.36 9.12
C GLU A 54 -11.28 0.48 8.76
N GLU A 55 -11.87 0.69 7.58
CA GLU A 55 -12.92 -0.17 7.00
C GLU A 55 -12.32 -1.36 6.23
N GLY A 56 -11.00 -1.36 6.03
CA GLY A 56 -10.27 -2.38 5.29
C GLY A 56 -10.57 -2.39 3.79
N THR A 57 -10.95 -1.24 3.22
CA THR A 57 -11.13 -1.01 1.76
C THR A 57 -9.84 -0.58 1.07
N LEU A 58 -8.81 -0.25 1.87
CA LEU A 58 -7.42 -0.10 1.45
C LEU A 58 -6.54 -0.83 2.47
N ARG A 59 -5.59 -1.64 1.99
CA ARG A 59 -4.64 -2.38 2.83
C ARG A 59 -3.23 -2.21 2.27
N CYS A 60 -2.24 -2.27 3.16
CA CYS A 60 -0.84 -2.15 2.77
C CYS A 60 0.03 -3.07 3.63
N GLU A 61 0.95 -3.79 2.96
CA GLU A 61 1.90 -4.71 3.58
C GLU A 61 3.32 -4.35 3.15
N PRO A 62 4.03 -3.52 3.94
CA PRO A 62 5.39 -3.10 3.63
C PRO A 62 6.36 -4.28 3.57
N ASN A 63 7.16 -4.34 2.52
CA ASN A 63 8.27 -5.28 2.35
C ASN A 63 9.58 -4.50 2.46
N ILE A 64 10.38 -4.79 3.48
CA ILE A 64 11.50 -3.92 3.89
C ILE A 64 12.80 -4.73 3.96
N SER A 65 13.86 -4.17 3.38
CA SER A 65 15.24 -4.62 3.60
C SER A 65 16.16 -3.40 3.67
N VAL A 66 17.20 -3.46 4.48
CA VAL A 66 18.26 -2.44 4.52
C VAL A 66 19.51 -2.95 3.79
N ARG A 67 20.29 -2.01 3.23
CA ARG A 67 21.57 -2.30 2.58
C ARG A 67 22.57 -1.15 2.80
N PRO A 68 23.89 -1.41 2.79
CA PRO A 68 24.88 -0.35 2.83
C PRO A 68 24.71 0.63 1.66
N LYS A 69 24.89 1.93 1.93
CA LYS A 69 24.74 2.97 0.91
C LYS A 69 25.71 2.73 -0.26
N GLY A 70 25.23 2.86 -1.49
CA GLY A 70 26.01 2.63 -2.71
C GLY A 70 26.06 1.17 -3.16
N THR A 71 25.41 0.23 -2.46
CA THR A 71 25.29 -1.16 -2.92
C THR A 71 24.02 -1.37 -3.74
N GLU A 72 24.12 -2.19 -4.79
CA GLU A 72 22.98 -2.53 -5.64
C GLU A 72 22.20 -3.74 -5.13
N LYS A 73 22.87 -4.67 -4.43
CA LYS A 73 22.22 -5.88 -3.92
C LYS A 73 21.27 -5.56 -2.78
N PHE A 74 20.03 -6.04 -2.88
CA PHE A 74 19.05 -5.94 -1.79
C PHE A 74 19.46 -6.82 -0.59
N GLY A 75 19.09 -6.35 0.61
CA GLY A 75 19.27 -7.10 1.84
C GLY A 75 18.20 -8.19 2.03
N THR A 76 18.28 -8.90 3.15
CA THR A 76 17.25 -9.90 3.51
C THR A 76 15.92 -9.19 3.82
N LYS A 77 14.84 -9.64 3.16
CA LYS A 77 13.52 -9.05 3.26
C LYS A 77 12.80 -9.42 4.55
N THR A 78 12.20 -8.43 5.20
CA THR A 78 11.16 -8.62 6.23
C THR A 78 9.83 -8.12 5.69
N GLU A 79 8.77 -8.91 5.86
CA GLU A 79 7.41 -8.55 5.48
C GLU A 79 6.64 -8.12 6.72
N LEU A 80 6.06 -6.91 6.70
CA LEU A 80 5.25 -6.41 7.80
C LEU A 80 3.75 -6.55 7.52
N LYS A 81 3.02 -7.03 8.52
CA LYS A 81 1.56 -7.22 8.51
C LYS A 81 0.87 -6.36 9.56
N ASN A 82 -0.45 -6.21 9.42
CA ASN A 82 -1.35 -5.58 10.40
C ASN A 82 -1.15 -4.06 10.57
N HIS A 83 -1.16 -3.30 9.47
CA HIS A 83 -1.20 -1.85 9.51
C HIS A 83 -2.59 -1.35 9.13
N ASN A 84 -3.25 -0.66 10.07
CA ASN A 84 -4.62 -0.16 9.90
C ASN A 84 -4.69 1.34 9.59
N SER A 85 -3.56 2.01 9.41
CA SER A 85 -3.49 3.43 9.04
C SER A 85 -2.17 3.76 8.35
N PHE A 86 -2.12 4.88 7.63
CA PHE A 86 -0.87 5.40 7.07
C PHE A 86 0.17 5.73 8.14
N ARG A 87 -0.28 6.19 9.31
CA ARG A 87 0.60 6.43 10.47
C ARG A 87 1.19 5.13 10.99
N ALA A 88 0.41 4.05 11.03
CA ALA A 88 0.92 2.74 11.43
C ALA A 88 1.95 2.22 10.43
N VAL A 89 1.71 2.36 9.11
CA VAL A 89 2.71 2.01 8.08
C VAL A 89 4.00 2.79 8.28
N TYR A 90 3.92 4.11 8.42
CA TYR A 90 5.08 4.97 8.65
C TYR A 90 5.91 4.51 9.87
N ARG A 91 5.26 4.37 11.03
CA ARG A 91 5.91 3.94 12.27
C ARG A 91 6.48 2.52 12.16
N GLY A 92 5.76 1.62 11.51
CA GLY A 92 6.19 0.24 11.28
C GLY A 92 7.44 0.18 10.41
N VAL A 93 7.50 0.98 9.33
CA VAL A 93 8.67 1.09 8.47
C VAL A 93 9.85 1.68 9.23
N GLU A 94 9.67 2.79 9.95
CA GLU A 94 10.74 3.40 10.74
C GLU A 94 11.35 2.44 11.76
N TYR A 95 10.47 1.78 12.54
CA TYR A 95 10.90 0.81 13.53
C TYR A 95 11.68 -0.34 12.90
N GLU A 96 11.17 -0.86 11.79
CA GLU A 96 11.75 -2.01 11.11
C GLU A 96 13.12 -1.71 10.51
N VAL A 97 13.27 -0.54 9.89
CA VAL A 97 14.58 -0.06 9.39
C VAL A 97 15.57 0.04 10.54
N LYS A 98 15.19 0.69 11.65
CA LYS A 98 16.05 0.82 12.83
C LYS A 98 16.46 -0.55 13.39
N ARG A 99 15.50 -1.47 13.55
CA ARG A 99 15.76 -2.83 14.03
C ARG A 99 16.76 -3.57 13.14
N GLN A 100 16.58 -3.50 11.82
CA GLN A 100 17.48 -4.18 10.89
C GLN A 100 18.89 -3.60 10.93
N VAL A 101 19.02 -2.27 10.99
CA VAL A 101 20.32 -1.59 11.10
C VAL A 101 21.03 -1.96 12.40
N GLU A 102 20.35 -1.88 13.55
CA GLU A 102 20.93 -2.22 14.85
C GLU A 102 21.40 -3.68 14.90
N THR A 103 20.58 -4.60 14.39
CA THR A 103 20.94 -6.03 14.33
C THR A 103 22.19 -6.27 13.49
N LEU A 104 22.32 -5.60 12.34
CA LEU A 104 23.49 -5.76 11.47
C LEU A 104 24.75 -5.12 12.08
N GLN A 105 24.60 -3.95 12.72
CA GLN A 105 25.71 -3.25 13.38
C GLN A 105 26.24 -4.01 14.60
N SER A 106 25.39 -4.77 15.30
CA SER A 106 25.80 -5.63 16.41
C SER A 106 26.42 -6.97 15.95
N GLY A 107 26.69 -7.13 14.64
CA GLY A 107 27.23 -8.37 14.06
C GLY A 107 26.20 -9.50 13.91
N GLY A 108 24.91 -9.20 14.14
CA GLY A 108 23.81 -10.13 13.90
C GLY A 108 23.49 -10.30 12.42
N ARG A 109 22.47 -11.12 12.14
CA ARG A 109 21.98 -11.37 10.78
C ARG A 109 20.47 -11.21 10.73
N ILE A 110 19.98 -10.64 9.62
CA ILE A 110 18.55 -10.59 9.34
C ILE A 110 18.12 -11.92 8.73
N ILE A 111 17.09 -12.52 9.31
CA ILE A 111 16.40 -13.68 8.75
C ILE A 111 15.15 -13.22 8.01
N GLN A 112 14.76 -13.96 6.97
CA GLN A 112 13.55 -13.67 6.24
C GLN A 112 12.33 -14.16 7.03
N GLU A 113 11.49 -13.23 7.46
CA GLU A 113 10.35 -13.51 8.32
C GLU A 113 9.18 -12.57 8.03
N THR A 114 7.99 -13.01 8.47
CA THR A 114 6.81 -12.16 8.53
C THR A 114 6.66 -11.66 9.97
N ARG A 115 6.50 -10.35 10.13
CA ARG A 115 6.31 -9.70 11.43
C ARG A 115 4.99 -8.93 11.44
N ARG A 116 4.37 -8.84 12.60
CA ARG A 116 3.19 -7.98 12.82
C ARG A 116 3.60 -6.68 13.47
N TRP A 117 2.94 -5.60 13.07
CA TRP A 117 2.97 -4.34 13.81
C TRP A 117 2.06 -4.41 15.05
N ASP A 118 2.59 -3.95 16.18
CA ASP A 118 1.88 -3.76 17.45
C ASP A 118 1.83 -2.25 17.73
N ASP A 119 0.67 -1.63 17.48
CA ASP A 119 0.54 -0.16 17.49
C ASP A 119 0.63 0.43 18.90
N ASP A 120 0.14 -0.32 19.90
CA ASP A 120 0.14 0.03 21.32
C ASP A 120 1.58 0.07 21.85
N ARG A 121 2.38 -0.94 21.52
CA ARG A 121 3.77 -1.03 21.95
C ARG A 121 4.72 -0.26 21.03
N GLY A 122 4.29 0.04 19.80
CA GLY A 122 5.11 0.70 18.79
C GLY A 122 6.29 -0.16 18.31
N ILE A 123 6.09 -1.48 18.20
CA ILE A 123 7.14 -2.43 17.81
C ILE A 123 6.66 -3.42 16.74
N THR A 124 7.59 -4.03 16.01
CA THR A 124 7.31 -5.22 15.18
C THR A 124 7.59 -6.50 15.96
N ILE A 125 6.69 -7.48 15.89
CA ILE A 125 6.79 -8.78 16.57
C ILE A 125 6.88 -9.89 15.54
N ALA A 126 7.87 -10.79 15.68
CA ALA A 126 8.00 -11.96 14.83
C ALA A 126 6.75 -12.84 14.90
N MET A 127 6.22 -13.25 13.75
CA MET A 127 5.10 -14.20 13.69
C MET A 127 5.60 -15.58 13.30
N ARG A 128 6.14 -15.69 12.09
CA ARG A 128 6.64 -16.95 11.52
C ARG A 128 7.91 -16.69 10.75
N THR A 129 8.87 -17.58 10.90
CA THR A 129 10.00 -17.73 9.99
C THR A 129 9.48 -18.36 8.70
N LYS A 130 9.88 -17.86 7.53
CA LYS A 130 9.54 -18.51 6.24
C LYS A 130 10.37 -19.78 6.13
N GLU A 131 9.94 -20.87 6.76
CA GLU A 131 10.63 -22.17 6.68
C GLU A 131 10.38 -22.87 5.34
N MET A 132 9.32 -22.53 4.60
CA MET A 132 9.10 -22.97 3.21
C MET A 132 8.34 -21.89 2.43
N GLU A 133 8.79 -21.58 1.23
CA GLU A 133 7.99 -20.85 0.25
C GLU A 133 6.74 -21.70 -0.04
N GLN A 134 5.54 -21.15 0.19
CA GLN A 134 4.33 -21.92 -0.10
C GLN A 134 4.23 -22.08 -1.62
N GLU A 135 4.30 -23.33 -2.09
CA GLU A 135 4.09 -23.64 -3.49
C GLU A 135 2.60 -23.43 -3.81
N TYR A 136 2.26 -22.24 -4.27
CA TYR A 136 0.88 -21.85 -4.59
C TYR A 136 0.29 -22.62 -5.78
N ARG A 137 1.11 -23.41 -6.51
CA ARG A 137 0.71 -24.23 -7.65
C ARG A 137 -0.16 -23.43 -8.63
N TYR A 138 0.33 -22.28 -9.08
CA TYR A 138 -0.41 -21.43 -10.02
C TYR A 138 -0.71 -22.19 -11.32
N PHE A 139 -1.98 -22.20 -11.72
CA PHE A 139 -2.45 -22.62 -13.04
C PHE A 139 -3.64 -21.75 -13.46
N PRO A 140 -3.91 -21.59 -14.76
CA PRO A 140 -5.11 -20.90 -15.22
C PRO A 140 -6.37 -21.57 -14.67
N ASP A 141 -7.29 -20.78 -14.13
CA ASP A 141 -8.56 -21.29 -13.64
C ASP A 141 -9.36 -21.92 -14.80
N PRO A 142 -9.66 -23.23 -14.76
CA PRO A 142 -10.31 -23.93 -15.88
C PRO A 142 -11.77 -23.53 -16.05
N ASP A 143 -12.39 -22.95 -15.02
CA ASP A 143 -13.77 -22.49 -15.06
C ASP A 143 -13.89 -21.08 -15.67
N LEU A 144 -12.77 -20.39 -15.87
CA LEU A 144 -12.72 -19.05 -16.45
C LEU A 144 -12.05 -19.04 -17.83
N VAL A 145 -12.74 -18.47 -18.81
CA VAL A 145 -12.12 -18.17 -20.11
C VAL A 145 -11.15 -16.98 -19.98
N PRO A 146 -10.08 -16.92 -20.79
CA PRO A 146 -9.18 -15.77 -20.80
C PRO A 146 -9.94 -14.45 -21.02
N MET A 147 -9.70 -13.47 -20.15
CA MET A 147 -10.30 -12.16 -20.26
C MET A 147 -9.64 -11.36 -21.39
N ASN A 148 -10.42 -10.98 -22.41
CA ASN A 148 -9.96 -10.14 -23.51
C ASN A 148 -10.55 -8.72 -23.38
N LEU A 149 -9.71 -7.76 -23.02
CA LEU A 149 -10.05 -6.34 -22.96
C LEU A 149 -9.76 -5.70 -24.33
N GLY A 150 -10.78 -5.66 -25.19
CA GLY A 150 -10.63 -5.04 -26.52
C GLY A 150 -10.28 -3.55 -26.44
N ALA A 151 -9.53 -3.06 -27.43
CA ALA A 151 -9.07 -1.65 -27.47
C ALA A 151 -10.22 -0.64 -27.34
N GLY A 152 -11.40 -0.94 -27.90
CA GLY A 152 -12.58 -0.08 -27.78
C GLY A 152 -13.04 0.12 -26.33
N LEU A 153 -13.04 -0.95 -25.51
CA LEU A 153 -13.39 -0.86 -24.09
C LEU A 153 -12.34 -0.05 -23.32
N ILE A 154 -11.05 -0.22 -23.64
CA ILE A 154 -9.98 0.55 -22.99
C ILE A 154 -10.14 2.05 -23.27
N GLU A 155 -10.41 2.42 -24.52
CA GLU A 155 -10.60 3.83 -24.90
C GLU A 155 -11.91 4.41 -24.34
N GLU A 156 -12.98 3.62 -24.25
CA GLU A 156 -14.19 4.01 -23.54
C GLU A 156 -13.87 4.32 -22.07
N GLN A 157 -13.24 3.41 -21.35
CA GLN A 157 -12.87 3.64 -19.94
C GLN A 157 -11.91 4.82 -19.77
N ARG A 158 -10.97 5.00 -20.70
CA ARG A 158 -10.04 6.15 -20.70
C ARG A 158 -10.81 7.47 -20.82
N SER A 159 -11.85 7.52 -21.65
CA SER A 159 -12.67 8.73 -21.84
C SER A 159 -13.49 9.11 -20.61
N LEU A 160 -13.77 8.13 -19.72
CA LEU A 160 -14.52 8.32 -18.48
C LEU A 160 -13.63 8.73 -17.29
N LEU A 161 -12.29 8.66 -17.45
CA LEU A 161 -11.38 9.04 -16.37
C LEU A 161 -11.51 10.54 -16.07
N PRO A 162 -11.71 10.93 -14.80
CA PRO A 162 -11.68 12.32 -14.42
C PRO A 162 -10.25 12.87 -14.52
N GLU A 163 -10.12 14.19 -14.50
CA GLU A 163 -8.84 14.84 -14.27
C GLU A 163 -8.26 14.38 -12.92
N LEU A 164 -7.05 13.84 -12.95
CA LEU A 164 -6.39 13.29 -11.76
C LEU A 164 -5.98 14.41 -10.79
N PRO A 165 -5.86 14.12 -9.47
CA PRO A 165 -5.64 15.15 -8.45
C PRO A 165 -4.43 16.05 -8.74
N GLN A 166 -3.30 15.47 -9.15
CA GLN A 166 -2.07 16.22 -9.41
C GLN A 166 -2.20 17.13 -10.63
N ALA A 167 -2.74 16.62 -11.74
CA ALA A 167 -2.99 17.43 -12.94
C ALA A 167 -3.94 18.58 -12.64
N ARG A 168 -4.99 18.31 -11.85
CA ARG A 168 -5.96 19.31 -11.42
C ARG A 168 -5.33 20.36 -10.50
N LYS A 169 -4.48 19.97 -9.56
CA LYS A 169 -3.72 20.89 -8.69
C LYS A 169 -2.87 21.83 -9.53
N GLU A 170 -2.12 21.30 -10.48
CA GLU A 170 -1.27 22.10 -11.38
C GLU A 170 -2.09 23.05 -12.25
N ARG A 171 -3.25 22.60 -12.74
CA ARG A 171 -4.17 23.45 -13.49
C ARG A 171 -4.73 24.57 -12.61
N PHE A 172 -5.14 24.26 -11.38
CA PHE A 172 -5.69 25.25 -10.44
C PHE A 172 -4.66 26.34 -10.09
N MET A 173 -3.40 25.96 -9.89
CA MET A 173 -2.32 26.92 -9.68
C MET A 173 -2.12 27.84 -10.88
N LYS A 174 -2.19 27.30 -12.11
CA LYS A 174 -1.93 28.07 -13.34
C LYS A 174 -3.11 28.96 -13.75
N GLU A 175 -4.33 28.45 -13.66
CA GLU A 175 -5.53 29.11 -14.19
C GLU A 175 -6.17 30.07 -13.17
N PHE A 176 -6.02 29.80 -11.88
CA PHE A 176 -6.65 30.59 -10.81
C PHE A 176 -5.64 31.34 -9.93
N ASP A 177 -4.36 31.34 -10.28
CA ASP A 177 -3.26 32.00 -9.54
C ASP A 177 -3.23 31.62 -8.04
N LEU A 178 -3.59 30.37 -7.75
CA LEU A 178 -3.66 29.84 -6.40
C LEU A 178 -2.26 29.45 -5.91
N SER A 179 -2.03 29.65 -4.61
CA SER A 179 -0.85 29.08 -3.95
C SER A 179 -0.90 27.55 -4.03
N ALA A 180 0.27 26.90 -3.96
CA ALA A 180 0.33 25.44 -3.96
C ALA A 180 -0.47 24.81 -2.81
N ALA A 181 -0.55 25.50 -1.66
CA ALA A 181 -1.31 25.05 -0.50
C ALA A 181 -2.83 25.17 -0.73
N ASP A 182 -3.29 26.28 -1.30
CA ASP A 182 -4.72 26.48 -1.60
C ASP A 182 -5.19 25.50 -2.68
N ALA A 183 -4.40 25.33 -3.74
CA ALA A 183 -4.68 24.37 -4.80
C ALA A 183 -4.76 22.94 -4.26
N GLU A 184 -3.86 22.54 -3.36
CA GLU A 184 -3.89 21.22 -2.71
C GLU A 184 -5.10 21.02 -1.82
N MET A 185 -5.49 22.04 -1.05
CA MET A 185 -6.69 22.00 -0.23
C MET A 185 -7.95 21.82 -1.11
N LEU A 186 -8.07 22.61 -2.16
CA LEU A 186 -9.21 22.57 -3.09
C LEU A 186 -9.27 21.26 -3.89
N THR A 187 -8.13 20.64 -4.18
CA THR A 187 -8.04 19.34 -4.86
C THR A 187 -7.86 18.15 -3.92
N SER A 188 -8.14 18.33 -2.62
CA SER A 188 -8.07 17.24 -1.63
C SER A 188 -9.14 16.16 -1.86
N THR A 189 -10.28 16.52 -2.44
CA THR A 189 -11.33 15.60 -2.86
C THR A 189 -11.91 16.04 -4.21
N ARG A 190 -12.34 15.06 -5.01
CA ARG A 190 -12.98 15.35 -6.30
C ARG A 190 -14.22 16.24 -6.15
N ALA A 191 -15.05 15.97 -5.14
CA ALA A 191 -16.26 16.75 -4.89
C ALA A 191 -15.97 18.23 -4.57
N MET A 192 -14.94 18.50 -3.75
CA MET A 192 -14.51 19.87 -3.44
C MET A 192 -13.97 20.56 -4.68
N ALA A 193 -13.16 19.84 -5.48
CA ALA A 193 -12.58 20.38 -6.69
C ALA A 193 -13.64 20.61 -7.80
N ASP A 194 -14.70 19.81 -7.85
CA ASP A 194 -15.82 19.95 -8.79
C ASP A 194 -16.76 21.11 -8.39
N TYR A 195 -16.80 21.48 -7.11
CA TYR A 195 -17.62 22.59 -6.61
C TYR A 195 -16.97 23.97 -6.84
N TYR A 196 -15.64 24.05 -6.72
CA TYR A 196 -14.85 25.26 -6.94
C TYR A 196 -14.71 25.59 -8.43
#